data_AF-A0A0C9MAU2-F1
#
_entry.id   AF-A0A0C9MAU2-F1
#
_cell.length_a   1.000
_cell.length_b   1.000
_cell.length_c   1.000
_cell.angle_alpha   90.00
_cell.angle_beta   90.00
_cell.angle_gamma   90.00
#
_symmetry.space_group_name_H-M   'P 1'
#
loop_
_entity.id
_entity.type
_entity.pdbx_description
1 polymer ?
#
loop_
_entity_poly.entity_id
_entity_poly.type
_entity_poly.pdbx_seq_one_letter_code
_entity_poly.pdbx_strand_id
1 'polypeptide(L)'
;MNTDTCIDLIVYLEPSAEFKQQVEHFLDSCKAKYGPTTANKYGCHITMTGFFNVSTEDDQMRVKQLLDASLQDIHEASTPQIERKSLLVRDRTTQRPIHLLLPLSVPADFHVAMENLSRKCASIATLRLKKINHISLAYWDEPEATQEQQEHWRLAITEQGLFENIQHDADEYFGDVNDSLYWDVVLYQRVQKGNLVGESHVFRELSRWRV
;
A
#
# COMPACT_ATOMS: atom_id res chain seq x y z
N MET A 1 -33.28 1.48 14.10
CA MET A 1 -32.70 0.94 12.85
C MET A 1 -31.23 0.70 13.16
N ASN A 2 -30.82 -0.56 13.36
CA ASN A 2 -29.40 -0.87 13.39
C ASN A 2 -28.92 -0.72 11.96
N THR A 3 -28.16 0.34 11.68
CA THR A 3 -27.29 0.34 10.52
C THR A 3 -26.29 -0.78 10.76
N ASP A 4 -26.40 -1.89 10.03
CA ASP A 4 -25.38 -2.94 10.04
C ASP A 4 -24.05 -2.29 9.62
N THR A 5 -23.27 -1.89 10.62
CA THR A 5 -21.97 -1.27 10.42
C THR A 5 -21.04 -2.37 9.94
N CYS A 6 -20.78 -2.37 8.64
CA CYS A 6 -19.81 -3.26 8.07
C CYS A 6 -18.40 -2.80 8.48
N ILE A 7 -17.56 -3.75 8.88
CA ILE A 7 -16.18 -3.51 9.29
C ILE A 7 -15.30 -3.66 8.05
N ASP A 8 -14.65 -2.57 7.66
CA ASP A 8 -13.80 -2.49 6.48
C ASP A 8 -12.35 -2.82 6.83
N LEU A 9 -11.85 -3.95 6.29
CA LEU A 9 -10.58 -4.56 6.62
C LEU A 9 -9.62 -4.56 5.42
N ILE A 10 -8.31 -4.57 5.71
CA ILE A 10 -7.26 -4.70 4.71
C ILE A 10 -6.02 -5.37 5.30
N VAL A 11 -5.30 -6.13 4.47
CA VAL A 11 -4.02 -6.75 4.83
C VAL A 11 -2.88 -6.04 4.12
N TYR A 12 -1.89 -5.61 4.91
CA TYR A 12 -0.66 -4.99 4.45
C TYR A 12 0.56 -5.85 4.80
N LEU A 13 1.59 -5.71 3.98
CA LEU A 13 2.95 -6.13 4.29
C LEU A 13 3.75 -4.85 4.57
N GLU A 14 4.27 -4.72 5.79
CA GLU A 14 5.03 -3.56 6.25
C GLU A 14 6.50 -3.93 6.46
N PRO A 15 7.45 -3.07 6.08
CA PRO A 15 8.86 -3.25 6.41
C PRO A 15 9.12 -2.93 7.88
N SER A 16 10.37 -3.13 8.30
CA SER A 16 10.92 -2.69 9.58
C SER A 16 10.66 -1.21 9.84
N ALA A 17 10.60 -0.85 11.12
CA ALA A 17 10.27 0.52 11.53
C ALA A 17 11.27 1.53 10.95
N GLU A 18 12.54 1.16 10.86
CA GLU A 18 13.62 1.98 10.33
C GLU A 18 13.41 2.27 8.83
N PHE A 19 13.14 1.24 8.03
CA PHE A 19 12.89 1.42 6.60
C PHE A 19 11.55 2.14 6.35
N LYS A 20 10.53 1.84 7.16
CA LYS A 20 9.24 2.52 7.14
C LYS A 20 9.41 4.03 7.33
N GLN A 21 10.18 4.44 8.33
CA GLN A 21 10.49 5.86 8.59
C GLN A 21 11.24 6.52 7.43
N GLN A 22 12.14 5.81 6.75
CA GLN A 22 12.86 6.35 5.60
C GLN A 22 11.92 6.62 4.42
N VAL A 23 10.99 5.71 4.14
CA VAL A 23 9.97 5.92 3.09
C VAL A 23 9.01 7.03 3.49
N GLU A 24 8.55 7.05 4.75
CA GLU A 24 7.67 8.12 5.25
C GLU A 24 8.34 9.50 5.16
N HIS A 25 9.62 9.60 5.52
CA HIS A 25 10.39 10.82 5.36
C HIS A 25 10.45 11.26 3.89
N PHE A 26 10.73 10.34 2.97
CA PHE A 26 10.72 10.64 1.54
C PHE A 26 9.35 11.15 1.08
N LEU A 27 8.25 10.48 1.49
CA LEU A 27 6.89 10.89 1.13
C LEU A 27 6.54 12.29 1.65
N ASP A 28 6.98 12.63 2.86
CA ASP A 28 6.80 13.96 3.45
C ASP A 28 7.63 15.03 2.73
N SER A 29 8.89 14.72 2.38
CA SER A 29 9.74 15.60 1.57
C SER A 29 9.15 15.85 0.18
N CYS A 30 8.66 14.81 -0.48
CA CYS A 30 7.96 14.94 -1.75
C CYS A 30 6.69 15.79 -1.61
N LYS A 31 5.89 15.56 -0.57
CA LYS A 31 4.69 16.38 -0.30
C LYS A 31 5.04 17.86 -0.11
N ALA A 32 6.12 18.15 0.61
CA ALA A 32 6.57 19.53 0.84
C ALA A 32 7.07 20.21 -0.45
N LYS A 33 7.75 19.48 -1.34
CA LYS A 33 8.35 20.00 -2.57
C LYS A 33 7.37 20.07 -3.75
N TYR A 34 6.52 19.06 -3.90
CA TYR A 34 5.68 18.83 -5.08
C TYR A 34 4.17 18.90 -4.80
N GLY A 35 3.77 19.03 -3.54
CA GLY A 35 2.38 18.92 -3.11
C GLY A 35 1.96 17.48 -2.82
N PRO A 36 0.78 17.30 -2.20
CA PRO A 36 0.30 15.98 -1.79
C PRO A 36 0.01 15.08 -2.99
N THR A 37 0.30 13.80 -2.81
CA THR A 37 -0.03 12.70 -3.73
C THR A 37 -0.98 11.73 -3.04
N THR A 38 -1.67 10.87 -3.79
CA THR A 38 -2.51 9.83 -3.18
C THR A 38 -1.67 8.89 -2.29
N ALA A 39 -0.37 8.68 -2.58
CA ALA A 39 0.49 7.82 -1.78
C ALA A 39 0.59 8.29 -0.31
N ASN A 40 0.53 9.60 -0.07
CA ASN A 40 0.56 10.17 1.28
C ASN A 40 -0.66 9.79 2.13
N LYS A 41 -1.75 9.27 1.53
CA LYS A 41 -2.95 8.88 2.28
C LYS A 41 -2.81 7.61 3.10
N TYR A 42 -1.86 6.76 2.73
CA TYR A 42 -1.71 5.41 3.29
C TYR A 42 -0.37 5.20 4.01
N GLY A 43 0.65 6.00 3.70
CA GLY A 43 2.00 5.83 4.25
C GLY A 43 2.74 4.63 3.66
N CYS A 44 3.84 4.22 4.29
CA CYS A 44 4.69 3.15 3.79
C CYS A 44 4.09 1.76 4.08
N HIS A 45 3.64 1.09 3.02
CA HIS A 45 3.07 -0.26 3.08
C HIS A 45 3.10 -0.90 1.69
N ILE A 46 2.94 -2.22 1.65
CA ILE A 46 2.62 -2.99 0.45
C ILE A 46 1.24 -3.57 0.62
N THR A 47 0.34 -3.29 -0.32
CA THR A 47 -1.01 -3.82 -0.26
C THR A 47 -1.04 -5.31 -0.63
N MET A 48 -1.51 -6.18 0.27
CA MET A 48 -1.67 -7.62 -0.02
C MET A 48 -3.10 -7.96 -0.49
N THR A 49 -4.10 -7.25 0.03
CA THR A 49 -5.51 -7.39 -0.38
C THR A 49 -6.12 -6.03 -0.71
N GLY A 50 -7.12 -5.99 -1.58
CA GLY A 50 -8.07 -4.86 -1.57
C GLY A 50 -8.83 -4.80 -0.25
N PHE A 51 -9.47 -3.66 0.02
CA PHE A 51 -10.46 -3.55 1.09
C PHE A 51 -11.54 -4.63 0.95
N PHE A 52 -11.90 -5.23 2.07
CA PHE A 52 -12.97 -6.23 2.17
C PHE A 52 -13.77 -6.02 3.45
N ASN A 53 -15.00 -6.49 3.42
CA ASN A 53 -16.04 -6.13 4.37
C ASN A 53 -16.42 -7.36 5.18
N VAL A 54 -16.50 -7.23 6.50
CA VAL A 54 -17.07 -8.25 7.39
C VAL A 54 -18.24 -7.67 8.20
N SER A 55 -19.22 -8.50 8.51
CA SER A 55 -20.47 -8.03 9.10
C SER A 55 -20.42 -7.93 10.63
N THR A 56 -19.56 -8.72 11.28
CA THR A 56 -19.55 -8.87 12.73
C THR A 56 -18.13 -8.88 13.30
N GLU A 57 -18.00 -8.59 14.60
CA GLU A 57 -16.74 -8.75 15.32
C GLU A 57 -16.29 -10.23 15.37
N ASP A 58 -17.24 -11.18 15.40
CA ASP A 58 -16.94 -12.61 15.32
C ASP A 58 -16.29 -12.98 13.97
N ASP A 59 -16.80 -12.41 12.87
CA ASP A 59 -16.21 -12.58 11.55
C ASP A 59 -14.81 -11.94 11.48
N GLN A 60 -14.62 -10.76 12.08
CA GLN A 60 -13.29 -10.14 12.19
C GLN A 60 -12.30 -11.05 12.95
N MET A 61 -12.74 -11.65 14.06
CA MET A 61 -11.93 -12.59 14.84
C MET A 61 -11.61 -13.86 14.06
N ARG A 62 -12.56 -14.38 13.27
CA ARG A 62 -12.33 -15.51 12.36
C ARG A 62 -11.33 -15.17 11.27
N VAL A 63 -11.44 -14.00 10.64
CA VAL A 63 -10.45 -13.53 9.64
C VAL A 63 -9.05 -13.51 10.25
N LYS A 64 -8.90 -12.97 11.46
CA LYS A 64 -7.61 -12.97 12.18
C LYS A 64 -7.05 -14.39 12.36
N GLN A 65 -7.87 -15.35 12.81
CA GLN A 65 -7.45 -16.75 12.99
C GLN A 65 -7.07 -17.42 11.67
N LEU A 66 -7.81 -17.15 10.59
CA LEU A 66 -7.53 -17.69 9.27
C LEU A 66 -6.25 -17.09 8.65
N LEU A 67 -5.96 -15.83 8.95
CA LEU A 67 -4.72 -15.17 8.55
C LEU A 67 -3.54 -15.78 9.31
N ASP A 68 -3.61 -15.86 10.65
CA ASP A 68 -2.60 -16.52 11.48
C ASP A 68 -2.24 -17.94 10.97
N ALA A 69 -3.26 -18.77 10.73
CA ALA A 69 -3.10 -20.12 10.19
C ALA A 69 -2.61 -20.18 8.74
N SER A 70 -2.68 -19.09 7.98
CA SER A 70 -2.17 -19.03 6.60
C SER A 70 -0.73 -18.48 6.54
N LEU A 71 -0.26 -17.84 7.60
CA LEU A 71 1.10 -17.29 7.69
C LEU A 71 2.11 -18.29 8.29
N GLN A 72 1.67 -19.41 8.87
CA GLN A 72 2.55 -20.41 9.50
C GLN A 72 3.69 -20.88 8.59
N ASP A 73 3.43 -21.00 7.28
CA ASP A 73 4.41 -21.46 6.30
C ASP A 73 5.41 -20.37 5.84
N ILE A 74 5.19 -19.09 6.20
CA ILE A 74 6.08 -17.98 5.77
C ILE A 74 7.29 -17.82 6.68
N HIS A 75 7.25 -18.30 7.93
CA HIS A 75 8.30 -18.04 8.93
C HIS A 75 9.71 -18.49 8.52
N GLU A 76 9.83 -19.39 7.54
CA GLU A 76 11.12 -19.88 7.00
C GLU A 76 11.47 -19.28 5.63
N ALA A 77 10.60 -18.43 5.08
CA ALA A 77 10.81 -17.81 3.78
C ALA A 77 11.92 -16.74 3.84
N SER A 78 12.60 -16.53 2.72
CA SER A 78 13.54 -15.42 2.57
C SER A 78 12.84 -14.07 2.78
N THR A 79 13.55 -13.05 3.25
CA THR A 79 12.94 -11.72 3.38
C THR A 79 12.72 -11.07 2.01
N PRO A 80 11.61 -10.33 1.82
CA PRO A 80 11.44 -9.46 0.67
C PRO A 80 12.63 -8.52 0.44
N GLN A 81 12.99 -8.32 -0.82
CA GLN A 81 14.17 -7.55 -1.26
C GLN A 81 13.72 -6.28 -2.00
N ILE A 82 14.21 -5.12 -1.59
CA ILE A 82 13.85 -3.84 -2.21
C ILE A 82 14.74 -3.61 -3.43
N GLU A 83 14.12 -3.17 -4.54
CA GLU A 83 14.88 -2.66 -5.68
C GLU A 83 15.34 -1.23 -5.37
N ARG A 84 16.63 -0.96 -5.58
CA ARG A 84 17.24 0.36 -5.29
C ARG A 84 16.87 1.46 -6.29
N LYS A 85 16.17 1.09 -7.36
CA LYS A 85 15.70 2.02 -8.39
C LYS A 85 14.20 2.03 -8.41
N SER A 86 13.65 3.22 -8.39
CA SER A 86 12.21 3.44 -8.53
C SER A 86 11.77 3.11 -9.96
N LEU A 87 10.52 2.66 -10.08
CA LEU A 87 9.89 2.30 -11.34
C LEU A 87 8.83 3.34 -11.70
N LEU A 88 9.05 4.02 -12.82
CA LEU A 88 8.06 4.90 -13.42
C LEU A 88 7.11 4.10 -14.32
N VAL A 89 5.87 3.92 -13.88
CA VAL A 89 4.82 3.22 -14.62
C VAL A 89 4.13 4.18 -15.57
N ARG A 90 4.00 3.77 -16.83
CA ARG A 90 3.34 4.54 -17.89
C ARG A 90 2.04 3.88 -18.34
N ASP A 91 1.04 4.69 -18.64
CA ASP A 91 -0.20 4.24 -19.26
C ASP A 91 0.11 3.62 -20.64
N ARG A 92 -0.49 2.46 -20.92
CA ARG A 92 -0.15 1.69 -22.13
C ARG A 92 -0.55 2.40 -23.42
N THR A 93 -1.61 3.20 -23.37
CA THR A 93 -2.18 3.85 -24.55
C THR A 93 -1.51 5.19 -24.83
N THR A 94 -1.38 6.02 -23.80
CA THR A 94 -0.87 7.40 -23.91
C THR A 94 0.62 7.53 -23.63
N GLN A 95 1.25 6.49 -23.06
CA GLN A 95 2.65 6.48 -22.60
C GLN A 95 2.97 7.55 -21.54
N ARG A 96 1.94 8.18 -20.97
CA ARG A 96 2.08 9.16 -19.89
C ARG A 96 2.38 8.45 -18.58
N PRO A 97 3.26 9.01 -17.74
CA PRO A 97 3.50 8.44 -16.42
C PRO A 97 2.24 8.55 -15.56
N ILE A 98 1.92 7.47 -14.85
CA ILE A 98 0.72 7.37 -14.00
C ILE A 98 1.08 7.10 -12.55
N HIS A 99 2.09 6.27 -12.28
CA HIS A 99 2.54 5.94 -10.93
C HIS A 99 4.07 5.94 -10.87
N LEU A 100 4.61 6.34 -9.72
CA LEU A 100 5.98 6.06 -9.32
C LEU A 100 5.97 5.07 -8.17
N LEU A 101 6.73 3.99 -8.32
CA LEU A 101 6.76 2.86 -7.40
C LEU A 101 8.18 2.63 -6.89
N LEU A 102 8.33 2.17 -5.65
CA LEU A 102 9.54 1.52 -5.17
C LEU A 102 9.33 0.01 -5.29
N PRO A 103 9.91 -0.66 -6.29
CA PRO A 103 9.66 -2.08 -6.52
C PRO A 103 10.32 -2.95 -5.46
N LEU A 104 9.79 -4.16 -5.29
CA LEU A 104 10.42 -5.19 -4.50
C LEU A 104 10.08 -6.58 -5.03
N SER A 105 10.93 -7.53 -4.69
CA SER A 105 10.72 -8.96 -4.93
C SER A 105 10.32 -9.64 -3.63
N VAL A 106 9.23 -10.42 -3.65
CA VAL A 106 8.78 -11.23 -2.52
C VAL A 106 8.88 -12.73 -2.85
N PRO A 107 9.15 -13.59 -1.86
CA PRO A 107 9.03 -15.03 -2.04
C PRO A 107 7.61 -15.45 -2.42
N ALA A 108 7.50 -16.60 -3.10
CA ALA A 108 6.22 -17.16 -3.51
C ALA A 108 5.31 -17.48 -2.31
N ASP A 109 5.89 -17.77 -1.15
CA ASP A 109 5.15 -18.16 0.06
C ASP A 109 4.19 -17.06 0.54
N PHE A 110 4.53 -15.78 0.34
CA PHE A 110 3.63 -14.66 0.62
C PHE A 110 2.37 -14.69 -0.24
N HIS A 111 2.52 -15.06 -1.52
CA HIS A 111 1.38 -15.20 -2.44
C HIS A 111 0.53 -16.41 -2.07
N VAL A 112 1.17 -17.56 -1.79
CA VAL A 112 0.49 -18.79 -1.38
C VAL A 112 -0.31 -18.57 -0.09
N ALA A 113 0.25 -17.87 0.89
CA ALA A 113 -0.44 -17.54 2.12
C ALA A 113 -1.70 -16.68 1.88
N MET A 114 -1.61 -15.67 1.02
CA MET A 114 -2.77 -14.83 0.69
C MET A 114 -3.83 -15.59 -0.12
N GLU A 115 -3.42 -16.49 -1.01
CA GLU A 115 -4.33 -17.40 -1.72
C GLU A 115 -5.05 -18.35 -0.75
N ASN A 116 -4.33 -18.90 0.21
CA ASN A 116 -4.88 -19.76 1.27
C ASN A 116 -5.86 -18.98 2.15
N LEU A 117 -5.52 -17.76 2.57
CA LEU A 117 -6.43 -16.87 3.29
C LEU A 117 -7.69 -16.62 2.47
N SER A 118 -7.55 -16.20 1.21
CA SER A 118 -8.70 -15.91 0.33
C SER A 118 -9.62 -17.11 0.18
N ARG A 119 -9.08 -18.32 0.06
CA ARG A 119 -9.87 -19.56 -0.05
C ARG A 119 -10.61 -19.88 1.25
N LYS A 120 -9.92 -19.81 2.40
CA LYS A 120 -10.51 -20.10 3.72
C LYS A 120 -11.53 -19.04 4.13
N CYS A 121 -11.33 -17.79 3.72
CA CYS A 121 -12.19 -16.65 4.07
C CYS A 121 -13.44 -16.54 3.19
N ALA A 122 -13.59 -17.35 2.14
CA ALA A 122 -14.66 -17.21 1.14
C ALA A 122 -16.10 -17.29 1.72
N SER A 123 -16.29 -17.92 2.88
CA SER A 123 -17.58 -17.94 3.58
C SER A 123 -17.87 -16.69 4.43
N ILE A 124 -16.86 -15.84 4.64
CA ILE A 124 -16.92 -14.63 5.48
C ILE A 124 -16.87 -13.38 4.59
N ALA A 125 -15.92 -13.33 3.66
CA ALA A 125 -15.68 -12.18 2.80
C ALA A 125 -14.99 -12.59 1.49
N THR A 126 -15.25 -11.82 0.43
CA THR A 126 -14.54 -11.95 -0.84
C THR A 126 -13.28 -11.10 -0.82
N LEU A 127 -12.11 -11.73 -0.87
CA LEU A 127 -10.82 -11.04 -0.89
C LEU A 127 -10.34 -10.85 -2.33
N ARG A 128 -10.09 -9.59 -2.73
CA ARG A 128 -9.38 -9.30 -3.98
C ARG A 128 -7.89 -9.24 -3.71
N LEU A 129 -7.15 -10.27 -4.10
CA LEU A 129 -5.69 -10.30 -3.94
C LEU A 129 -5.00 -9.23 -4.80
N LYS A 130 -3.89 -8.70 -4.30
CA LYS A 130 -3.05 -7.71 -4.97
C LYS A 130 -1.68 -8.30 -5.29
N LYS A 131 -0.99 -7.69 -6.25
CA LYS A 131 0.43 -7.99 -6.47
C LYS A 131 1.23 -7.40 -5.32
N ILE A 132 2.03 -8.23 -4.67
CA ILE A 132 2.85 -7.88 -3.51
C ILE A 132 4.25 -7.57 -4.03
N ASN A 133 4.44 -6.42 -4.67
CA ASN A 133 5.70 -6.16 -5.39
C ASN A 133 6.12 -4.69 -5.46
N HIS A 134 5.44 -3.79 -4.74
CA HIS A 134 5.80 -2.38 -4.71
C HIS A 134 5.28 -1.67 -3.48
N ILE A 135 5.98 -0.60 -3.10
CA ILE A 135 5.48 0.50 -2.29
C ILE A 135 5.17 1.67 -3.25
N SER A 136 4.01 2.30 -3.12
CA SER A 136 3.66 3.47 -3.94
C SER A 136 4.39 4.71 -3.43
N LEU A 137 5.08 5.43 -4.32
CA LEU A 137 5.80 6.66 -3.99
C LEU A 137 5.04 7.92 -4.42
N ALA A 138 4.42 7.91 -5.60
CA ALA A 138 3.61 9.03 -6.07
C ALA A 138 2.56 8.58 -7.10
N TYR A 139 1.35 9.10 -6.97
CA TYR A 139 0.27 8.99 -7.96
C TYR A 139 -0.87 9.95 -7.63
N TRP A 140 -1.72 10.22 -8.62
CA TRP A 140 -2.90 11.09 -8.50
C TRP A 140 -4.09 10.43 -9.19
N ASP A 141 -4.89 9.71 -8.41
CA ASP A 141 -6.07 8.97 -8.84
C ASP A 141 -7.28 9.26 -7.95
N GLU A 142 -7.27 10.40 -7.26
CA GLU A 142 -8.27 10.76 -6.28
C GLU A 142 -9.66 10.99 -6.92
N PRO A 143 -10.67 10.15 -6.64
CA PRO A 143 -12.00 10.31 -7.22
C PRO A 143 -12.71 11.57 -6.75
N GLU A 144 -12.34 12.09 -5.57
CA GLU A 144 -12.90 13.31 -5.00
C GLU A 144 -12.20 14.59 -5.48
N ALA A 145 -11.20 14.49 -6.37
CA ALA A 145 -10.51 15.65 -6.92
C ALA A 145 -11.42 16.50 -7.82
N THR A 146 -11.36 17.82 -7.65
CA THR A 146 -12.06 18.77 -8.52
C THR A 146 -11.46 18.78 -9.92
N GLN A 147 -12.23 19.25 -10.91
CA GLN A 147 -11.73 19.40 -12.28
C GLN A 147 -10.49 20.31 -12.35
N GLU A 148 -10.45 21.36 -11.55
CA GLU A 148 -9.29 22.27 -11.46
C GLU A 148 -8.05 21.54 -10.92
N GLN A 149 -8.21 20.72 -9.89
CA GLN A 149 -7.11 19.91 -9.34
C GLN A 149 -6.60 18.89 -10.37
N GLN A 150 -7.52 18.19 -11.04
CA GLN A 150 -7.16 17.22 -12.09
C GLN A 150 -6.40 17.89 -13.25
N GLU A 151 -6.83 19.08 -13.68
CA GLU A 151 -6.14 19.82 -14.74
C GLU A 151 -4.78 20.33 -14.28
N HIS A 152 -4.67 20.81 -13.04
CA HIS A 152 -3.39 21.22 -12.46
C HIS A 152 -2.39 20.05 -12.44
N TRP A 153 -2.82 18.88 -11.97
CA TRP A 153 -1.98 17.67 -11.99
C TRP A 153 -1.60 17.26 -13.40
N ARG A 154 -2.56 17.30 -14.34
CA ARG A 154 -2.29 17.00 -15.75
C ARG A 154 -1.18 17.89 -16.30
N LEU A 155 -1.27 19.21 -16.09
CA LEU A 155 -0.25 20.17 -16.54
C LEU A 155 1.11 19.91 -15.89
N ALA A 156 1.15 19.70 -14.57
CA ALA A 156 2.40 19.41 -13.86
C ALA A 156 3.07 18.12 -14.37
N ILE A 157 2.27 17.07 -14.61
CA ILE A 157 2.75 15.80 -15.14
C ILE A 157 3.25 15.95 -16.58
N THR A 158 2.48 16.60 -17.47
CA THR A 158 2.81 16.59 -18.90
C THR A 158 3.78 17.68 -19.34
N GLU A 159 3.77 18.84 -18.67
CA GLU A 159 4.53 20.01 -19.11
C GLU A 159 5.75 20.27 -18.21
N GLN A 160 5.72 19.84 -16.95
CA GLN A 160 6.77 20.14 -15.97
C GLN A 160 7.62 18.91 -15.59
N GLY A 161 7.33 17.74 -16.18
CA GLY A 161 8.08 16.51 -15.90
C GLY A 161 8.02 16.09 -14.44
N LEU A 162 6.88 16.30 -13.78
CA LEU A 162 6.73 16.10 -12.33
C LEU A 162 7.19 14.69 -11.89
N PHE A 163 6.77 13.66 -12.61
CA PHE A 163 7.13 12.29 -12.30
C PHE A 163 8.61 12.00 -12.48
N GLU A 164 9.22 12.50 -13.54
CA GLU A 164 10.65 12.35 -13.81
C GLU A 164 11.49 13.04 -12.73
N ASN A 165 11.04 14.20 -12.22
CA ASN A 165 11.70 14.89 -11.12
C ASN A 165 11.59 14.11 -9.80
N ILE A 166 10.40 13.58 -9.46
CA ILE A 166 10.23 12.75 -8.26
C ILE A 166 11.02 11.44 -8.39
N GLN A 167 11.07 10.84 -9.59
CA GLN A 167 11.87 9.65 -9.86
C GLN A 167 13.35 9.90 -9.61
N HIS A 168 13.88 11.03 -10.09
CA HIS A 168 15.27 11.40 -9.86
C HIS A 168 15.59 11.52 -8.35
N ASP A 169 14.74 12.26 -7.61
CA ASP A 169 14.87 12.40 -6.16
C ASP A 169 14.77 11.03 -5.45
N ALA A 170 13.87 10.16 -5.90
CA ALA A 170 13.69 8.82 -5.35
C ALA A 170 14.93 7.95 -5.59
N ASP A 171 15.46 7.94 -6.80
CA ASP A 171 16.64 7.12 -7.14
C ASP A 171 17.89 7.59 -6.39
N GLU A 172 18.04 8.90 -6.16
CA GLU A 172 19.11 9.45 -5.32
C GLU A 172 18.91 9.05 -3.85
N TYR A 173 17.70 9.25 -3.32
CA TYR A 173 17.39 8.96 -1.92
C TYR A 173 17.47 7.47 -1.58
N PHE A 174 16.98 6.61 -2.48
CA PHE A 174 16.90 5.16 -2.26
C PHE A 174 18.15 4.39 -2.75
N GLY A 175 19.11 5.05 -3.40
CA GLY A 175 20.28 4.39 -3.98
C GLY A 175 21.17 3.67 -2.95
N ASP A 176 21.22 4.19 -1.72
CA ASP A 176 22.11 3.71 -0.66
C ASP A 176 21.36 3.13 0.56
N VAL A 177 20.06 2.85 0.43
CA VAL A 177 19.30 2.33 1.58
C VAL A 177 19.60 0.86 1.82
N ASN A 178 19.69 0.49 3.09
CA ASN A 178 19.75 -0.89 3.49
C ASN A 178 18.38 -1.55 3.33
N ASP A 179 18.39 -2.84 2.99
CA ASP A 179 17.19 -3.66 3.02
C ASP A 179 16.57 -3.69 4.42
N SER A 180 15.26 -3.91 4.44
CA SER A 180 14.53 -4.07 5.68
C SER A 180 15.01 -5.30 6.46
N LEU A 181 15.27 -5.13 7.76
CA LEU A 181 15.74 -6.21 8.64
C LEU A 181 14.72 -7.33 8.83
N TYR A 182 13.45 -6.99 8.71
CA TYR A 182 12.33 -7.89 8.88
C TYR A 182 11.09 -7.34 8.17
N TRP A 183 10.05 -8.16 8.07
CA TRP A 183 8.77 -7.74 7.55
C TRP A 183 7.64 -8.17 8.47
N ASP A 184 6.55 -7.42 8.44
CA ASP A 184 5.36 -7.69 9.23
C ASP A 184 4.14 -7.79 8.30
N VAL A 185 3.35 -8.85 8.42
CA VAL A 185 1.98 -8.85 7.90
C VAL A 185 1.09 -8.19 8.94
N VAL A 186 0.24 -7.26 8.52
CA VAL A 186 -0.60 -6.47 9.42
C VAL A 186 -2.03 -6.45 8.92
N LEU A 187 -2.97 -6.77 9.82
CA LEU A 187 -4.40 -6.64 9.58
C LEU A 187 -4.89 -5.32 10.17
N TYR A 188 -5.42 -4.45 9.31
CA TYR A 188 -5.97 -3.16 9.69
C TYR A 188 -7.48 -3.13 9.49
N GLN A 189 -8.16 -2.36 10.34
CA GLN A 189 -9.49 -1.84 10.08
C GLN A 189 -9.38 -0.37 9.66
N ARG A 190 -10.05 0.02 8.58
CA ARG A 190 -10.21 1.45 8.26
C ARG A 190 -11.30 2.05 9.14
N VAL A 191 -10.92 2.92 10.07
CA VAL A 191 -11.87 3.59 10.98
C VAL A 191 -12.40 4.90 10.40
N GLN A 192 -11.62 5.55 9.53
CA GLN A 192 -12.05 6.76 8.81
C GLN A 192 -11.50 6.76 7.39
N LYS A 193 -12.38 7.01 6.42
CA LYS A 193 -11.99 7.31 5.04
C LYS A 193 -11.71 8.81 4.92
N GLY A 194 -10.48 9.21 4.61
CA GLY A 194 -10.19 10.56 4.16
C GLY A 194 -10.92 10.82 2.83
N ASN A 195 -11.77 11.85 2.80
CA ASN A 195 -12.65 12.17 1.67
C ASN A 195 -12.14 13.37 0.86
N LEU A 196 -11.09 14.04 1.33
CA LEU A 196 -10.48 15.17 0.63
C LEU A 196 -9.09 14.81 0.08
N VAL A 197 -8.67 15.59 -0.92
CA VAL A 197 -7.31 15.52 -1.47
C VAL A 197 -6.27 15.76 -0.39
N GLY A 198 -5.34 14.82 -0.25
CA GLY A 198 -4.30 14.87 0.78
C GLY A 198 -4.76 14.56 2.21
N GLU A 199 -6.02 14.20 2.43
CA GLU A 199 -6.51 13.71 3.74
C GLU A 199 -6.20 12.21 3.90
N SER A 200 -5.44 11.86 4.93
CA SER A 200 -5.06 10.47 5.20
C SER A 200 -6.24 9.62 5.67
N HIS A 201 -6.18 8.33 5.35
CA HIS A 201 -7.05 7.34 5.98
C HIS A 201 -6.59 7.11 7.43
N VAL A 202 -7.54 6.85 8.33
CA VAL A 202 -7.23 6.44 9.69
C VAL A 202 -7.49 4.95 9.80
N PHE A 203 -6.47 4.24 10.27
CA PHE A 203 -6.51 2.80 10.46
C PHE A 203 -6.34 2.43 11.93
N ARG A 204 -7.03 1.38 12.35
CA ARG A 204 -6.84 0.71 13.64
C ARG A 204 -6.14 -0.62 13.39
N GLU A 205 -4.94 -0.79 13.93
CA GLU A 205 -4.24 -2.08 13.89
C GLU A 205 -5.04 -3.11 14.70
N LEU A 206 -5.36 -4.24 14.07
CA LEU A 206 -6.05 -5.33 14.74
C LEU A 206 -5.06 -6.40 15.19
N SER A 207 -4.06 -6.70 14.37
CA SER A 207 -3.01 -7.68 14.66
C SER A 207 -1.83 -7.54 13.70
N ARG A 208 -0.65 -7.97 14.17
CA ARG A 208 0.63 -7.93 13.46
C ARG A 208 1.36 -9.26 13.64
N TRP A 209 1.93 -9.77 12.55
CA TRP A 209 2.69 -11.01 12.51
C TRP A 209 4.06 -10.74 11.91
N ARG A 210 5.12 -11.03 12.68
CA ARG A 210 6.49 -11.02 12.18
C ARG A 210 6.70 -12.21 11.27
N VAL A 211 7.11 -11.95 10.03
CA VAL A 211 7.37 -12.96 8.99
C VAL A 211 8.76 -12.82 8.41
#